data_AF-A0A962VFN8-F1
#
_entry.id   AF-A0A962VFN8-F1
#
_cell.length_a   1.000
_cell.length_b   1.000
_cell.length_c   1.000
_cell.angle_alpha   90.00
_cell.angle_beta   90.00
_cell.angle_gamma   90.00
#
_symmetry.space_group_name_H-M   'P 1'
#
loop_
_entity.id
_entity.type
_entity.pdbx_description
1 polymer ?
#
loop_
_entity_poly.entity_id
_entity_poly.type
_entity_poly.pdbx_seq_one_letter_code
_entity_poly.pdbx_strand_id
1 'polypeptide(L)'
;RLTAGITPAGLASTYFEWLAHLMLSPGKQLELLEKLVRKQVRLLRYSSQAPFNADPACCIEPLPQDQRFTDDAWKQWPYNLIHQAFLLNQQWWHNATTDIDGLSPGREQIVSFVTRQLLDRYSPSINPWLNPEIAQATLASGGMNLIQGWQNFVEDWERAISGKPPVGAEAFQVGRNLAVTPGQVVYRNHLIELIQYSPSTTQVYAEPILIVPAWIMKYYILDLSPENSLVKYLVDQGHTVFMISWRNPDSEDRNLGMEDYRRLGPMAALDAISAIVPERKVHAVGYCLGGTLLSIAAAAMARDGDQRLASLTTFATQVDFTEAGELTLFIGESEVSYLENMMWEQGYLDGYQMAGAFQLLRSNDLIWSRLVHDYMLGQRQPMNDLMAWNADLTRMPYRMHSEYLRRLFLNNDLANGRYRIDGRPVVINDIRAPIFAVGTVKDHVAPWKSVYKIHLLADA
;
A
#
# COMPACT_ATOMS: atom_id res chain seq x y z
N ARG A 1 -18.87 7.43 8.09
CA ARG A 1 -17.92 7.70 9.19
C ARG A 1 -17.57 6.46 10.02
N LEU A 2 -18.53 5.63 10.49
CA LEU A 2 -18.23 4.48 11.37
C LEU A 2 -17.58 3.25 10.69
N THR A 3 -17.60 3.13 9.37
CA THR A 3 -17.17 1.89 8.65
C THR A 3 -15.87 2.03 7.87
N ALA A 4 -15.13 3.14 8.05
CA ALA A 4 -13.83 3.39 7.39
C ALA A 4 -13.79 3.15 5.87
N GLY A 5 -14.90 3.37 5.16
CA GLY A 5 -14.97 3.25 3.69
C GLY A 5 -15.52 1.93 3.17
N ILE A 6 -15.74 0.92 4.03
CA ILE A 6 -16.35 -0.35 3.63
C ILE A 6 -17.88 -0.25 3.71
N THR A 7 -18.60 -0.77 2.70
CA THR A 7 -20.06 -0.84 2.73
C THR A 7 -20.55 -2.11 3.45
N PRO A 8 -21.32 -2.00 4.56
CA PRO A 8 -21.86 -3.19 5.23
C PRO A 8 -22.80 -4.00 4.33
N ALA A 9 -23.53 -3.33 3.44
CA ALA A 9 -24.43 -3.96 2.48
C ALA A 9 -23.68 -4.79 1.42
N GLY A 10 -22.57 -4.28 0.88
CA GLY A 10 -21.75 -5.00 -0.10
C GLY A 10 -21.13 -6.26 0.48
N LEU A 11 -20.57 -6.16 1.70
CA LEU A 11 -20.04 -7.31 2.43
C LEU A 11 -21.12 -8.35 2.73
N ALA A 12 -22.29 -7.94 3.21
CA ALA A 12 -23.39 -8.85 3.52
C ALA A 12 -23.87 -9.59 2.27
N SER A 13 -23.98 -8.91 1.13
CA SER A 13 -24.35 -9.51 -0.15
C SER A 13 -23.33 -10.55 -0.60
N THR A 14 -22.04 -10.24 -0.51
CA THR A 14 -20.97 -11.14 -0.95
C THR A 14 -20.92 -12.38 -0.06
N TYR A 15 -21.07 -12.21 1.25
CA TYR A 15 -21.11 -13.33 2.19
C TYR A 15 -22.33 -14.23 1.96
N PHE A 16 -23.52 -13.64 1.74
CA PHE A 16 -24.73 -14.40 1.46
C PHE A 16 -24.60 -15.26 0.21
N GLU A 17 -24.05 -14.71 -0.87
CA GLU A 17 -23.85 -15.47 -2.11
C GLU A 17 -22.84 -16.59 -1.95
N TRP A 18 -21.69 -16.32 -1.30
CA TRP A 18 -20.73 -17.38 -0.99
C TRP A 18 -21.40 -18.52 -0.22
N LEU A 19 -22.17 -18.20 0.82
CA LEU A 19 -22.88 -19.21 1.61
C LEU A 19 -23.89 -19.98 0.77
N ALA A 20 -24.66 -19.29 -0.08
CA ALA A 20 -25.63 -19.92 -0.98
C ALA A 20 -24.96 -20.89 -1.96
N HIS A 21 -23.88 -20.47 -2.63
CA HIS A 21 -23.12 -21.32 -3.55
C HIS A 21 -22.47 -22.51 -2.84
N LEU A 22 -21.91 -22.29 -1.64
CA LEU A 22 -21.35 -23.38 -0.84
C LEU A 22 -22.43 -24.40 -0.42
N MET A 23 -23.63 -23.94 -0.05
CA MET A 23 -24.75 -24.81 0.31
C MET A 23 -25.30 -25.61 -0.88
N LEU A 24 -25.18 -25.08 -2.10
CA LEU A 24 -25.63 -25.73 -3.33
C LEU A 24 -24.57 -26.64 -3.98
N SER A 25 -23.36 -26.68 -3.43
CA SER A 25 -22.22 -27.44 -3.97
C SER A 25 -21.88 -28.67 -3.12
N PRO A 26 -22.56 -29.82 -3.31
CA PRO A 26 -22.35 -31.02 -2.49
C PRO A 26 -20.93 -31.60 -2.60
N GLY A 27 -20.29 -31.49 -3.78
CA GLY A 27 -18.90 -31.91 -3.97
C GLY A 27 -17.94 -31.13 -3.07
N LYS A 28 -18.10 -29.80 -3.01
CA LYS A 28 -17.32 -28.94 -2.13
C LYS A 28 -17.56 -29.24 -0.65
N GLN A 29 -18.81 -29.50 -0.26
CA GLN A 29 -19.13 -29.87 1.12
C GLN A 29 -18.44 -31.17 1.54
N LEU A 30 -18.44 -32.19 0.67
CA LEU A 30 -17.76 -33.45 0.93
C LEU A 30 -16.24 -33.27 1.04
N GLU A 31 -15.66 -32.47 0.15
CA GLU A 31 -14.23 -32.10 0.19
C GLU A 31 -13.87 -31.41 1.51
N LEU A 32 -14.69 -30.45 1.97
CA LEU A 32 -14.47 -29.75 3.24
C LEU A 32 -14.62 -30.66 4.45
N LEU A 33 -15.56 -31.60 4.43
CA LEU A 33 -15.71 -32.62 5.47
C LEU A 33 -14.49 -33.56 5.51
N GLU A 34 -14.01 -34.02 4.35
CA GLU A 34 -12.81 -34.85 4.27
C GLU A 34 -11.58 -34.11 4.81
N LYS A 35 -11.39 -32.84 4.38
CA LYS A 35 -10.32 -31.98 4.87
C LYS A 35 -10.42 -31.75 6.38
N LEU A 36 -11.63 -31.56 6.93
CA LEU A 36 -11.86 -31.40 8.37
C LEU A 36 -11.45 -32.66 9.13
N VAL A 37 -11.95 -33.83 8.74
CA VAL A 37 -11.64 -35.11 9.37
C VAL A 37 -10.13 -35.38 9.34
N ARG A 38 -9.49 -35.18 8.18
CA ARG A 38 -8.04 -35.37 8.03
C ARG A 38 -7.25 -34.46 8.97
N LYS A 39 -7.64 -33.19 9.10
CA LYS A 39 -6.99 -32.23 10.01
C LYS A 39 -7.21 -32.60 11.47
N GLN A 40 -8.43 -33.00 11.85
CA GLN A 40 -8.73 -33.42 13.23
C GLN A 40 -7.95 -34.68 13.63
N VAL A 41 -7.81 -35.66 12.74
CA VAL A 41 -6.98 -36.85 12.99
C VAL A 41 -5.50 -36.48 13.18
N ARG A 42 -4.97 -35.56 12.35
CA ARG A 42 -3.59 -35.06 12.52
C ARG A 42 -3.41 -34.35 13.87
N LEU A 43 -4.32 -33.45 14.22
CA LEU A 43 -4.28 -32.70 15.46
C LEU A 43 -4.40 -33.63 16.68
N LEU A 44 -5.30 -34.62 16.63
CA LEU A 44 -5.46 -35.60 17.70
C LEU A 44 -4.18 -36.42 17.92
N ARG A 45 -3.56 -36.90 16.83
CA ARG A 45 -2.27 -37.59 16.89
C ARG A 45 -1.16 -36.71 17.45
N TYR A 46 -1.13 -35.44 17.05
CA TYR A 46 -0.16 -34.49 17.57
C TYR A 46 -0.39 -34.24 19.06
N SER A 47 -1.65 -34.05 19.49
CA SER A 47 -2.02 -33.82 20.90
C SER A 47 -1.64 -34.98 21.82
N SER A 48 -1.63 -36.23 21.32
CA SER A 48 -1.23 -37.40 22.11
C SER A 48 0.29 -37.56 22.22
N GLN A 49 1.06 -36.94 21.32
CA GLN A 49 2.53 -37.02 21.28
C GLN A 49 3.20 -35.78 21.89
N ALA A 50 2.66 -34.59 21.65
CA ALA A 50 3.26 -33.30 21.97
C ALA A 50 3.58 -33.08 23.46
N PRO A 51 2.80 -33.58 24.44
CA PRO A 51 3.17 -33.45 25.85
C PRO A 51 4.39 -34.29 26.26
N PHE A 52 4.73 -35.33 25.50
CA PHE A 52 5.74 -36.34 25.87
C PHE A 52 6.95 -36.36 24.92
N ASN A 53 6.90 -35.59 23.83
CA ASN A 53 7.99 -35.44 22.87
C ASN A 53 8.49 -34.00 22.89
N ALA A 54 9.80 -33.82 23.06
CA ALA A 54 10.43 -32.49 23.09
C ALA A 54 10.44 -31.81 21.70
N ASP A 55 10.32 -32.58 20.62
CA ASP A 55 10.26 -32.05 19.24
C ASP A 55 9.27 -32.86 18.38
N PRO A 56 7.96 -32.69 18.58
CA PRO A 56 6.95 -33.37 17.77
C PRO A 56 6.88 -32.72 16.38
N ALA A 57 6.92 -33.55 15.33
CA ALA A 57 6.75 -33.07 13.95
C ALA A 57 5.43 -32.26 13.81
N CYS A 58 5.52 -31.04 13.28
CA CYS A 58 4.39 -30.14 13.12
C CYS A 58 3.25 -30.77 12.29
N CYS A 59 1.99 -30.46 12.66
CA CYS A 59 0.82 -30.83 11.84
C CYS A 59 0.79 -30.06 10.51
N ILE A 60 1.26 -28.82 10.56
CA ILE A 60 1.30 -27.85 9.47
C ILE A 60 2.40 -26.82 9.76
N GLU A 61 3.11 -26.41 8.72
CA GLU A 61 4.03 -25.28 8.82
C GLU A 61 3.30 -23.98 8.46
N PRO A 62 3.62 -22.86 9.12
CA PRO A 62 3.15 -21.55 8.70
C PRO A 62 3.55 -21.26 7.26
N LEU A 63 2.82 -20.36 6.60
CA LEU A 63 3.28 -19.85 5.31
C LEU A 63 4.59 -19.08 5.50
N PRO A 64 5.51 -19.04 4.52
CA PRO A 64 6.80 -18.35 4.67
C PRO A 64 6.72 -16.88 5.10
N GLN A 65 5.60 -16.23 4.79
CA GLN A 65 5.32 -14.84 5.18
C GLN A 65 4.78 -14.70 6.61
N ASP A 66 4.23 -15.75 7.23
CA ASP A 66 3.62 -15.70 8.56
C ASP A 66 4.71 -15.78 9.65
N GLN A 67 5.02 -14.64 10.25
CA GLN A 67 6.08 -14.53 11.26
C GLN A 67 5.56 -14.71 12.70
N ARG A 68 4.26 -14.92 12.90
CA ARG A 68 3.59 -14.84 14.22
C ARG A 68 3.98 -15.94 15.21
N PHE A 69 4.51 -17.05 14.72
CA PHE A 69 4.80 -18.26 15.51
C PHE A 69 6.28 -18.67 15.42
N THR A 70 7.17 -17.70 15.26
CA THR A 70 8.60 -17.94 15.00
C THR A 70 9.42 -18.17 16.26
N ASP A 71 9.01 -17.61 17.42
CA ASP A 71 9.69 -17.82 18.69
C ASP A 71 9.63 -19.29 19.16
N ASP A 72 10.73 -19.78 19.73
CA ASP A 72 10.84 -21.18 20.18
C ASP A 72 9.83 -21.54 21.28
N ALA A 73 9.32 -20.55 22.03
CA ALA A 73 8.28 -20.77 23.03
C ALA A 73 6.97 -21.29 22.41
N TRP A 74 6.69 -21.00 21.14
CA TRP A 74 5.55 -21.57 20.41
C TRP A 74 5.66 -23.08 20.19
N LYS A 75 6.88 -23.66 20.26
CA LYS A 75 7.11 -25.11 20.13
C LYS A 75 6.84 -25.87 21.44
N GLN A 76 6.67 -25.16 22.55
CA GLN A 76 6.48 -25.75 23.87
C GLN A 76 5.00 -26.03 24.16
N TRP A 77 4.75 -27.07 24.96
CA TRP A 77 3.41 -27.39 25.45
C TRP A 77 2.91 -26.31 26.43
N PRO A 78 1.64 -25.85 26.37
CA PRO A 78 0.57 -26.24 25.43
C PRO A 78 0.47 -25.36 24.18
N TYR A 79 1.34 -24.36 24.02
CA TYR A 79 1.32 -23.38 22.93
C TYR A 79 1.51 -24.01 21.55
N ASN A 80 2.25 -25.11 21.49
CA ASN A 80 2.45 -25.90 20.29
C ASN A 80 1.14 -26.48 19.74
N LEU A 81 0.29 -27.04 20.61
CA LEU A 81 -1.01 -27.54 20.22
C LEU A 81 -1.94 -26.40 19.78
N ILE A 82 -1.92 -25.26 20.50
CA ILE A 82 -2.79 -24.11 20.25
C ILE A 82 -2.53 -23.51 18.87
N HIS A 83 -1.28 -23.17 18.54
CA HIS A 83 -1.00 -22.54 17.26
C HIS A 83 -1.16 -23.53 16.09
N GLN A 84 -0.82 -24.81 16.27
CA GLN A 84 -1.06 -25.84 15.24
C GLN A 84 -2.55 -26.03 14.97
N ALA A 85 -3.40 -26.02 16.01
CA ALA A 85 -4.86 -26.05 15.85
C ALA A 85 -5.36 -24.83 15.07
N PHE A 86 -4.85 -23.64 15.40
CA PHE A 86 -5.18 -22.39 14.72
C PHE A 86 -4.79 -22.43 13.23
N LEU A 87 -3.55 -22.81 12.89
CA LEU A 87 -3.09 -22.89 11.49
C LEU A 87 -3.89 -23.90 10.66
N LEU A 88 -4.26 -25.05 11.25
CA LEU A 88 -5.14 -26.02 10.58
C LEU A 88 -6.54 -25.44 10.33
N ASN A 89 -7.08 -24.69 11.29
CA ASN A 89 -8.37 -24.02 11.14
C ASN A 89 -8.33 -22.93 10.07
N GLN A 90 -7.27 -22.11 10.05
CA GLN A 90 -7.03 -21.11 9.02
C GLN A 90 -6.93 -21.74 7.63
N GLN A 91 -6.20 -22.84 7.49
CA GLN A 91 -6.13 -23.59 6.24
C GLN A 91 -7.50 -24.17 5.85
N TRP A 92 -8.30 -24.67 6.80
CA TRP A 92 -9.63 -25.19 6.49
C TRP A 92 -10.55 -24.08 5.97
N TRP A 93 -10.58 -22.92 6.63
CA TRP A 93 -11.37 -21.78 6.18
C TRP A 93 -10.92 -21.25 4.83
N HIS A 94 -9.62 -21.20 4.56
CA HIS A 94 -9.12 -20.85 3.23
C HIS A 94 -9.76 -21.73 2.16
N ASN A 95 -9.75 -23.06 2.34
CA ASN A 95 -10.40 -24.00 1.42
C ASN A 95 -11.93 -23.81 1.34
N ALA A 96 -12.58 -23.37 2.43
CA ALA A 96 -14.02 -23.11 2.46
C ALA A 96 -14.39 -21.83 1.72
N THR A 97 -13.44 -20.93 1.51
CA THR A 97 -13.63 -19.63 0.87
C THR A 97 -13.03 -19.53 -0.53
N THR A 98 -12.33 -20.57 -1.01
CA THR A 98 -11.72 -20.61 -2.35
C THR A 98 -12.26 -21.76 -3.18
N ASP A 99 -12.16 -21.65 -4.50
CA ASP A 99 -12.64 -22.64 -5.47
C ASP A 99 -14.12 -22.98 -5.23
N ILE A 100 -14.98 -21.96 -5.22
CA ILE A 100 -16.43 -22.11 -5.03
C ILE A 100 -17.15 -21.95 -6.37
N ASP A 101 -17.72 -23.04 -6.87
CA ASP A 101 -18.43 -23.07 -8.15
C ASP A 101 -19.57 -22.04 -8.19
N GLY A 102 -19.54 -21.19 -9.22
CA GLY A 102 -20.55 -20.16 -9.48
C GLY A 102 -20.32 -18.83 -8.74
N LEU A 103 -19.31 -18.74 -7.86
CA LEU A 103 -18.91 -17.47 -7.26
C LEU A 103 -17.92 -16.74 -8.20
N SER A 104 -18.08 -15.43 -8.36
CA SER A 104 -17.12 -14.67 -9.18
C SER A 104 -15.76 -14.56 -8.48
N PRO A 105 -14.64 -14.53 -9.22
CA PRO A 105 -13.30 -14.46 -8.62
C PRO A 105 -13.12 -13.28 -7.65
N GLY A 106 -13.68 -12.11 -7.98
CA GLY A 106 -13.62 -10.94 -7.11
C GLY A 106 -14.37 -11.13 -5.79
N ARG A 107 -15.55 -11.74 -5.81
CA ARG A 107 -16.33 -12.03 -4.60
C ARG A 107 -15.67 -13.12 -3.74
N GLU A 108 -15.11 -14.13 -4.39
CA GLU A 108 -14.31 -15.17 -3.70
C GLU A 108 -13.14 -14.54 -2.94
N GLN A 109 -12.37 -13.66 -3.59
CA GLN A 109 -11.27 -12.96 -2.96
C GLN A 109 -11.71 -12.11 -1.76
N ILE A 110 -12.85 -11.39 -1.87
CA ILE A 110 -13.41 -10.61 -0.76
C ILE A 110 -13.74 -11.52 0.43
N VAL A 111 -14.44 -12.64 0.21
CA VAL A 111 -14.83 -13.53 1.32
C VAL A 111 -13.62 -14.21 1.95
N SER A 112 -12.68 -14.68 1.14
CA SER A 112 -11.42 -15.27 1.60
C SER A 112 -10.62 -14.27 2.44
N PHE A 113 -10.53 -13.03 1.96
CA PHE A 113 -9.88 -11.94 2.68
C PHE A 113 -10.58 -11.65 4.02
N VAL A 114 -11.88 -11.38 4.02
CA VAL A 114 -12.64 -11.03 5.24
C VAL A 114 -12.62 -12.17 6.26
N THR A 115 -12.71 -13.42 5.80
CA THR A 115 -12.62 -14.60 6.67
C THR A 115 -11.23 -14.69 7.31
N ARG A 116 -10.17 -14.47 6.54
CA ARG A 116 -8.80 -14.39 7.07
C ARG A 116 -8.67 -13.28 8.12
N GLN A 117 -9.21 -12.09 7.86
CA GLN A 117 -9.23 -10.98 8.82
C GLN A 117 -9.92 -11.35 10.15
N LEU A 118 -11.07 -12.02 10.07
CA LEU A 118 -11.80 -12.47 11.25
C LEU A 118 -11.02 -13.51 12.04
N LEU A 119 -10.37 -14.47 11.36
CA LEU A 119 -9.54 -15.47 12.02
C LEU A 119 -8.32 -14.86 12.69
N ASP A 120 -7.64 -13.94 12.01
CA ASP A 120 -6.46 -13.27 12.54
C ASP A 120 -6.78 -12.45 13.78
N ARG A 121 -7.96 -11.82 13.86
CA ARG A 121 -8.43 -11.15 15.09
C ARG A 121 -8.52 -12.07 16.30
N TYR A 122 -8.80 -13.35 16.09
CA TYR A 122 -8.85 -14.37 17.14
C TYR A 122 -7.59 -15.24 17.17
N SER A 123 -6.50 -14.80 16.53
CA SER A 123 -5.24 -15.53 16.54
C SER A 123 -4.70 -15.65 17.97
N PRO A 124 -4.15 -16.82 18.36
CA PRO A 124 -3.53 -16.99 19.66
C PRO A 124 -2.34 -16.05 19.87
N SER A 125 -1.71 -15.57 18.79
CA SER A 125 -0.61 -14.59 18.85
C SER A 125 -1.00 -13.24 19.44
N ILE A 126 -2.28 -12.85 19.40
CA ILE A 126 -2.75 -11.55 19.93
C ILE A 126 -3.39 -11.71 21.30
N ASN A 127 -3.78 -12.92 21.68
CA ASN A 127 -4.40 -13.18 22.97
C ASN A 127 -3.33 -13.33 24.06
N PRO A 128 -3.26 -12.43 25.06
CA PRO A 128 -2.22 -12.48 26.10
C PRO A 128 -2.15 -13.79 26.87
N TRP A 129 -3.27 -14.52 26.97
CA TRP A 129 -3.37 -15.80 27.68
C TRP A 129 -2.89 -16.99 26.86
N LEU A 130 -2.88 -16.86 25.53
CA LEU A 130 -2.50 -17.93 24.59
C LEU A 130 -1.16 -17.65 23.90
N ASN A 131 -0.56 -16.48 24.13
CA ASN A 131 0.73 -16.11 23.60
C ASN A 131 1.84 -16.40 24.63
N PRO A 132 2.77 -17.31 24.34
CA PRO A 132 3.85 -17.65 25.26
C PRO A 132 4.84 -16.51 25.49
N GLU A 133 5.12 -15.70 24.48
CA GLU A 133 6.05 -14.57 24.59
C GLU A 133 5.50 -13.53 25.56
N ILE A 134 4.21 -13.21 25.47
CA ILE A 134 3.53 -12.30 26.40
C ILE A 134 3.52 -12.91 27.81
N ALA A 135 3.17 -14.18 27.95
CA ALA A 135 3.14 -14.86 29.25
C ALA A 135 4.51 -14.87 29.93
N GLN A 136 5.56 -15.24 29.19
CA GLN A 136 6.94 -15.25 29.69
C GLN A 136 7.45 -13.86 30.03
N ALA A 137 7.23 -12.86 29.17
CA ALA A 137 7.61 -11.47 29.46
C ALA A 137 6.87 -10.91 30.68
N THR A 138 5.60 -11.27 30.85
CA THR A 138 4.79 -10.88 32.01
C THR A 138 5.33 -11.48 33.29
N LEU A 139 5.66 -12.78 33.29
CA LEU A 139 6.26 -13.45 34.44
C LEU A 139 7.65 -12.88 34.76
N ALA A 140 8.51 -12.72 33.75
CA ALA A 140 9.88 -12.25 33.92
C ALA A 140 9.97 -10.80 34.40
N SER A 141 9.06 -9.94 33.96
CA SER A 141 9.01 -8.52 34.34
C SER A 141 8.12 -8.24 35.55
N GLY A 142 7.47 -9.26 36.14
CA GLY A 142 6.49 -9.06 37.21
C GLY A 142 5.26 -8.24 36.78
N GLY A 143 4.90 -8.30 35.50
CA GLY A 143 3.79 -7.55 34.89
C GLY A 143 4.15 -6.13 34.41
N MET A 144 5.40 -5.72 34.51
CA MET A 144 5.83 -4.38 34.09
C MET A 144 5.67 -4.14 32.59
N ASN A 145 5.81 -5.18 31.75
CA ASN A 145 5.54 -5.12 30.32
C ASN A 145 4.13 -4.58 29.99
N LEU A 146 3.12 -5.04 30.73
CA LEU A 146 1.73 -4.61 30.54
C LEU A 146 1.50 -3.18 31.01
N ILE A 147 2.15 -2.78 32.10
CA ILE A 147 2.11 -1.40 32.59
C ILE A 147 2.73 -0.45 31.56
N GLN A 148 3.92 -0.80 31.03
CA GLN A 148 4.58 -0.03 29.99
C GLN A 148 3.75 0.01 28.71
N GLY A 149 3.17 -1.12 28.32
CA GLY A 149 2.28 -1.20 27.16
C GLY A 149 1.02 -0.35 27.29
N TRP A 150 0.43 -0.29 28.49
CA TRP A 150 -0.69 0.61 28.79
C TRP A 150 -0.28 2.09 28.71
N GLN A 151 0.90 2.46 29.23
CA GLN A 151 1.42 3.82 29.09
C GLN A 151 1.62 4.19 27.61
N ASN A 152 2.17 3.28 26.81
CA ASN A 152 2.33 3.48 25.37
C ASN A 152 0.97 3.70 24.69
N PHE A 153 -0.04 2.92 25.04
CA PHE A 153 -1.40 3.07 24.52
C PHE A 153 -2.03 4.43 24.88
N VAL A 154 -1.92 4.84 26.14
CA VAL A 154 -2.47 6.12 26.61
C VAL A 154 -1.80 7.29 25.89
N GLU A 155 -0.48 7.26 25.72
CA GLU A 155 0.26 8.30 25.01
C GLU A 155 -0.12 8.36 23.52
N ASP A 156 -0.19 7.20 22.84
CA ASP A 156 -0.60 7.13 21.44
C ASP A 156 -2.04 7.61 21.24
N TRP A 157 -2.94 7.29 22.18
CA TRP A 157 -4.31 7.76 22.18
C TRP A 157 -4.40 9.28 22.39
N GLU A 158 -3.69 9.83 23.38
CA GLU A 158 -3.61 11.28 23.64
C GLU A 158 -3.12 12.04 22.40
N ARG A 159 -2.06 11.52 21.76
CA ARG A 159 -1.50 12.12 20.54
C ARG A 159 -2.49 12.09 19.39
N ALA A 160 -3.17 10.96 19.18
CA ALA A 160 -4.17 10.82 18.13
C ALA A 160 -5.34 11.79 18.28
N ILE A 161 -5.90 11.94 19.50
CA ILE A 161 -7.01 12.89 19.74
C ILE A 161 -6.55 14.35 19.70
N SER A 162 -5.27 14.61 19.98
CA SER A 162 -4.68 15.95 19.96
C SER A 162 -4.13 16.35 18.57
N GLY A 163 -4.20 15.46 17.58
CA GLY A 163 -3.62 15.68 16.25
C GLY A 163 -2.09 15.77 16.24
N LYS A 164 -1.41 15.25 17.27
CA LYS A 164 0.05 15.19 17.33
C LYS A 164 0.55 13.99 16.52
N PRO A 165 1.74 14.08 15.89
CA PRO A 165 2.32 12.93 15.21
C PRO A 165 2.71 11.82 16.22
N PRO A 166 2.96 10.59 15.76
CA PRO A 166 3.39 9.49 16.62
C PRO A 166 4.69 9.81 17.36
N VAL A 167 4.91 9.16 18.51
CA VAL A 167 6.10 9.36 19.35
C VAL A 167 7.39 9.16 18.57
N GLY A 168 8.29 10.14 18.63
CA GLY A 168 9.60 10.08 17.98
C GLY A 168 9.61 10.68 16.58
N ALA A 169 8.45 10.94 15.97
CA ALA A 169 8.37 11.62 14.68
C ALA A 169 8.96 13.04 14.75
N GLU A 170 8.98 13.68 15.92
CA GLU A 170 9.56 15.01 16.14
C GLU A 170 11.07 15.05 15.93
N ALA A 171 11.74 13.89 16.03
CA ALA A 171 13.15 13.76 15.71
C ALA A 171 13.41 13.88 14.20
N PHE A 172 12.38 13.74 13.35
CA PHE A 172 12.47 13.73 11.90
C PHE A 172 11.86 15.02 11.32
N GLN A 173 12.71 16.00 11.07
CA GLN A 173 12.36 17.35 10.61
C GLN A 173 12.75 17.53 9.14
N VAL A 174 11.74 17.64 8.29
CA VAL A 174 11.90 17.92 6.85
C VAL A 174 12.65 19.25 6.66
N GLY A 175 13.68 19.24 5.81
CA GLY A 175 14.59 20.35 5.56
C GLY A 175 15.72 20.52 6.59
N ARG A 176 15.78 19.69 7.64
CA ARG A 176 16.88 19.70 8.63
C ARG A 176 17.65 18.38 8.69
N ASN A 177 16.94 17.26 8.73
CA ASN A 177 17.54 15.92 8.69
C ASN A 177 16.80 14.92 7.78
N LEU A 178 15.63 15.29 7.26
CA LEU A 178 14.99 14.62 6.12
C LEU A 178 14.90 15.59 4.93
N ALA A 179 14.93 15.09 3.70
CA ALA A 179 14.87 15.91 2.48
C ALA A 179 15.91 17.03 2.46
N VAL A 180 17.15 16.66 2.83
CA VAL A 180 18.26 17.60 3.03
C VAL A 180 19.20 17.69 1.83
N THR A 181 18.89 17.03 0.72
CA THR A 181 19.69 17.15 -0.50
C THR A 181 19.64 18.62 -0.98
N PRO A 182 20.78 19.32 -1.12
CA PRO A 182 20.76 20.75 -1.43
C PRO A 182 20.07 21.02 -2.76
N GLY A 183 19.13 21.97 -2.78
CA GLY A 183 18.35 22.32 -3.96
C GLY A 183 17.61 23.63 -3.80
N GLN A 184 16.98 24.10 -4.87
CA GLN A 184 16.20 25.33 -4.89
C GLN A 184 14.90 25.13 -5.67
N VAL A 185 13.83 25.81 -5.24
CA VAL A 185 12.59 25.88 -6.02
C VAL A 185 12.82 26.82 -7.20
N VAL A 186 12.80 26.28 -8.41
CA VAL A 186 13.06 27.02 -9.67
C VAL A 186 11.79 27.39 -10.43
N TYR A 187 10.67 26.75 -10.10
CA TYR A 187 9.36 27.07 -10.66
C TYR A 187 8.27 26.78 -9.62
N ARG A 188 7.21 27.57 -9.63
CA ARG A 188 6.04 27.37 -8.76
C ARG A 188 4.78 27.76 -9.52
N ASN A 189 3.75 26.93 -9.39
CA ASN A 189 2.39 27.28 -9.76
C ASN A 189 1.42 26.91 -8.63
N HIS A 190 0.13 26.81 -8.94
CA HIS A 190 -0.88 26.44 -7.94
C HIS A 190 -0.68 25.03 -7.36
N LEU A 191 -0.32 24.05 -8.19
CA LEU A 191 -0.26 22.63 -7.79
C LEU A 191 1.15 22.15 -7.43
N ILE A 192 2.20 22.76 -7.96
CA ILE A 192 3.57 22.27 -7.78
C ILE A 192 4.56 23.36 -7.42
N GLU A 193 5.57 22.94 -6.67
CA GLU A 193 6.90 23.51 -6.68
C GLU A 193 7.82 22.55 -7.43
N LEU A 194 8.61 23.06 -8.36
CA LEU A 194 9.65 22.30 -9.04
C LEU A 194 10.98 22.60 -8.36
N ILE A 195 11.59 21.59 -7.76
CA ILE A 195 12.90 21.68 -7.11
C ILE A 195 13.96 21.27 -8.14
N GLN A 196 14.99 22.10 -8.32
CA GLN A 196 16.24 21.71 -8.97
C GLN A 196 17.28 21.46 -7.88
N TYR A 197 17.88 20.27 -7.89
CA TYR A 197 18.94 19.94 -6.95
C TYR A 197 20.30 20.48 -7.39
N SER A 198 21.10 20.92 -6.42
CA SER A 198 22.44 21.46 -6.66
C SER A 198 23.38 20.32 -7.07
N PRO A 199 24.18 20.48 -8.12
CA PRO A 199 25.11 19.43 -8.54
C PRO A 199 26.18 19.18 -7.46
N SER A 200 26.51 17.92 -7.20
CA SER A 200 27.62 17.52 -6.31
C SER A 200 28.89 17.13 -7.08
N THR A 201 28.85 17.17 -8.41
CA THR A 201 29.96 16.86 -9.32
C THR A 201 30.36 18.09 -10.15
N THR A 202 31.57 18.08 -10.71
CA THR A 202 32.06 19.16 -11.60
C THR A 202 31.46 19.11 -13.00
N GLN A 203 31.03 17.93 -13.44
CA GLN A 203 30.39 17.68 -14.74
C GLN A 203 29.15 16.83 -14.53
N VAL A 204 28.13 17.06 -15.35
CA VAL A 204 26.85 16.36 -15.31
C VAL A 204 26.46 15.85 -16.68
N TYR A 205 25.59 14.83 -16.74
CA TYR A 205 24.94 14.40 -17.97
C TYR A 205 24.11 15.52 -18.59
N ALA A 206 24.02 15.54 -19.92
CA ALA A 206 23.36 16.61 -20.66
C ALA A 206 21.84 16.56 -20.50
N GLU A 207 21.24 15.37 -20.53
CA GLU A 207 19.81 15.15 -20.30
C GLU A 207 19.49 15.17 -18.79
N PRO A 208 18.60 16.06 -18.31
CA PRO A 208 18.19 16.08 -16.92
C PRO A 208 17.19 14.96 -16.60
N ILE A 209 17.04 14.68 -15.31
CA ILE A 209 16.02 13.77 -14.76
C ILE A 209 14.88 14.59 -14.17
N LEU A 210 13.62 14.28 -14.51
CA LEU A 210 12.42 14.79 -13.85
C LEU A 210 11.76 13.67 -13.05
N ILE A 211 11.62 13.85 -11.74
CA ILE A 211 10.93 12.94 -10.84
C ILE A 211 9.52 13.46 -10.54
N VAL A 212 8.53 12.62 -10.82
CA VAL A 212 7.10 12.82 -10.57
C VAL A 212 6.65 11.85 -9.48
N PRO A 213 6.69 12.25 -8.21
CA PRO A 213 6.28 11.42 -7.09
C PRO A 213 4.76 11.30 -7.03
N ALA A 214 4.25 10.31 -6.29
CA ALA A 214 2.85 10.29 -5.87
C ALA A 214 2.55 11.46 -4.91
N TRP A 215 1.31 11.92 -4.91
CA TRP A 215 0.82 12.99 -4.01
C TRP A 215 -0.13 12.48 -2.91
N ILE A 216 -0.29 11.16 -2.80
CA ILE A 216 -0.99 10.48 -1.69
C ILE A 216 -0.22 10.66 -0.37
N MET A 217 1.10 10.73 -0.47
CA MET A 217 2.04 11.11 0.58
C MET A 217 3.07 12.07 -0.03
N LYS A 218 3.92 12.67 0.80
CA LYS A 218 4.87 13.69 0.33
C LYS A 218 6.03 13.09 -0.46
N TYR A 219 6.62 13.91 -1.32
CA TYR A 219 7.66 13.52 -2.28
C TYR A 219 8.92 12.92 -1.64
N TYR A 220 9.22 13.28 -0.38
CA TYR A 220 10.50 13.03 0.24
C TYR A 220 10.73 11.56 0.63
N ILE A 221 9.82 10.64 0.30
CA ILE A 221 10.16 9.20 0.26
C ILE A 221 11.31 8.88 -0.69
N LEU A 222 11.49 9.71 -1.73
CA LEU A 222 12.60 9.59 -2.68
C LEU A 222 13.83 10.39 -2.24
N ASP A 223 13.74 11.12 -1.13
CA ASP A 223 14.79 11.98 -0.57
C ASP A 223 14.67 11.99 0.97
N LEU A 224 14.75 10.81 1.60
CA LEU A 224 14.60 10.64 3.05
C LEU A 224 15.85 11.17 3.79
N SER A 225 16.59 10.29 4.43
CA SER A 225 17.86 10.58 5.09
C SER A 225 19.00 10.51 4.05
N PRO A 226 20.15 11.16 4.27
CA PRO A 226 21.26 11.16 3.30
C PRO A 226 21.71 9.76 2.85
N GLU A 227 21.63 8.77 3.72
CA GLU A 227 22.03 7.38 3.50
C GLU A 227 21.06 6.59 2.61
N ASN A 228 19.80 7.04 2.45
CA ASN A 228 18.78 6.33 1.69
C ASN A 228 18.01 7.25 0.71
N SER A 229 18.60 8.38 0.33
CA SER A 229 18.06 9.31 -0.67
C SER A 229 18.42 8.89 -2.10
N LEU A 230 17.39 8.59 -2.91
CA LEU A 230 17.55 8.34 -4.35
C LEU A 230 18.00 9.62 -5.07
N VAL A 231 17.45 10.77 -4.68
CA VAL A 231 17.83 12.06 -5.27
C VAL A 231 19.32 12.33 -5.05
N LYS A 232 19.79 12.19 -3.80
CA LYS A 232 21.20 12.37 -3.48
C LYS A 232 22.07 11.43 -4.30
N TYR A 233 21.71 10.16 -4.38
CA TYR A 233 22.42 9.18 -5.19
C TYR A 233 22.53 9.64 -6.66
N LEU A 234 21.43 10.06 -7.29
CA LEU A 234 21.42 10.51 -8.68
C LEU A 234 22.28 11.76 -8.92
N VAL A 235 22.21 12.73 -8.00
CA VAL A 235 23.03 13.94 -8.05
C VAL A 235 24.52 13.60 -7.91
N ASP A 236 24.87 12.68 -7.00
CA ASP A 236 26.24 12.17 -6.81
C ASP A 236 26.76 11.35 -8.01
N GLN A 237 25.86 10.73 -8.79
CA GLN A 237 26.20 10.11 -10.06
C GLN A 237 26.34 11.12 -11.21
N GLY A 238 26.17 12.43 -10.96
CA GLY A 238 26.33 13.48 -11.96
C GLY A 238 25.09 13.72 -12.83
N HIS A 239 23.88 13.41 -12.35
CA HIS A 239 22.67 13.84 -13.03
C HIS A 239 22.22 15.22 -12.55
N THR A 240 21.69 16.03 -13.47
CA THR A 240 20.86 17.20 -13.10
C THR A 240 19.47 16.68 -12.74
N VAL A 241 19.07 16.78 -11.48
CA VAL A 241 17.80 16.21 -10.98
C VAL A 241 16.81 17.32 -10.67
N PHE A 242 15.60 17.17 -11.20
CA PHE A 242 14.43 17.94 -10.85
C PHE A 242 13.38 17.05 -10.19
N MET A 243 12.67 17.55 -9.19
CA MET A 243 11.56 16.83 -8.57
C MET A 243 10.36 17.74 -8.33
N ILE A 244 9.17 17.21 -8.59
CA ILE A 244 7.90 17.86 -8.28
C ILE A 244 7.60 17.68 -6.79
N SER A 245 7.41 18.78 -6.08
CA SER A 245 6.78 18.83 -4.76
C SER A 245 5.33 19.29 -4.92
N TRP A 246 4.38 18.39 -4.67
CA TRP A 246 2.96 18.66 -4.82
C TRP A 246 2.42 19.48 -3.65
N ARG A 247 1.55 20.46 -3.94
CA ARG A 247 0.76 21.17 -2.94
C ARG A 247 -0.17 20.19 -2.23
N ASN A 248 -0.26 20.31 -0.90
CA ASN A 248 -1.29 19.63 -0.13
C ASN A 248 -2.61 20.43 -0.26
N PRO A 249 -3.66 19.87 -0.90
CA PRO A 249 -4.84 20.63 -1.26
C PRO A 249 -5.72 20.97 -0.04
N ASP A 250 -6.63 21.91 -0.23
CA ASP A 250 -7.68 22.26 0.73
C ASP A 250 -9.08 22.16 0.08
N SER A 251 -10.11 22.67 0.75
CA SER A 251 -11.49 22.62 0.24
C SER A 251 -11.72 23.42 -1.05
N GLU A 252 -10.90 24.45 -1.31
CA GLU A 252 -11.01 25.27 -2.53
C GLU A 252 -10.57 24.47 -3.77
N ASP A 253 -9.67 23.50 -3.58
CA ASP A 253 -9.12 22.64 -4.62
C ASP A 253 -10.05 21.50 -5.05
N ARG A 254 -11.26 21.38 -4.48
CA ARG A 254 -12.19 20.25 -4.68
C ARG A 254 -12.47 19.87 -6.13
N ASN A 255 -12.39 20.85 -7.04
CA ASN A 255 -12.73 20.72 -8.46
C ASN A 255 -11.52 20.45 -9.35
N LEU A 256 -10.30 20.37 -8.80
CA LEU A 256 -9.11 19.94 -9.53
C LEU A 256 -9.26 18.46 -9.91
N GLY A 257 -9.17 18.17 -11.20
CA GLY A 257 -9.24 16.82 -11.76
C GLY A 257 -7.87 16.24 -12.11
N MET A 258 -7.85 15.00 -12.60
CA MET A 258 -6.62 14.36 -13.09
C MET A 258 -5.95 15.15 -14.21
N GLU A 259 -6.73 15.83 -15.06
CA GLU A 259 -6.20 16.66 -16.14
C GLU A 259 -5.51 17.94 -15.62
N ASP A 260 -6.02 18.55 -14.56
CA ASP A 260 -5.35 19.69 -13.92
C ASP A 260 -4.00 19.28 -13.34
N TYR A 261 -3.94 18.11 -12.69
CA TYR A 261 -2.70 17.53 -12.19
C TYR A 261 -1.72 17.21 -13.33
N ARG A 262 -2.19 16.71 -14.48
CA ARG A 262 -1.34 16.45 -15.65
C ARG A 262 -0.76 17.76 -16.20
N ARG A 263 -1.60 18.76 -16.43
CA ARG A 263 -1.22 20.03 -17.06
C ARG A 263 -0.35 20.90 -16.16
N LEU A 264 -0.76 21.10 -14.91
CA LEU A 264 -0.04 21.94 -13.95
C LEU A 264 1.08 21.18 -13.23
N GLY A 265 1.14 19.85 -13.34
CA GLY A 265 2.21 19.02 -12.80
C GLY A 265 3.29 18.72 -13.85
N PRO A 266 3.36 17.49 -14.40
CA PRO A 266 4.45 17.08 -15.28
C PRO A 266 4.59 17.93 -16.54
N MET A 267 3.51 18.40 -17.16
CA MET A 267 3.63 19.23 -18.37
C MET A 267 4.26 20.61 -18.07
N ALA A 268 3.77 21.30 -17.04
CA ALA A 268 4.36 22.57 -16.59
C ALA A 268 5.81 22.40 -16.11
N ALA A 269 6.13 21.29 -15.45
CA ALA A 269 7.50 20.97 -15.05
C ALA A 269 8.42 20.77 -16.26
N LEU A 270 7.97 20.05 -17.30
CA LEU A 270 8.72 19.88 -18.55
C LEU A 270 8.94 21.22 -19.26
N ASP A 271 7.94 22.11 -19.28
CA ASP A 271 8.09 23.47 -19.84
C ASP A 271 9.17 24.26 -19.10
N ALA A 272 9.15 24.24 -17.76
CA ALA A 272 10.16 24.91 -16.94
C ALA A 272 11.57 24.31 -17.15
N ILE A 273 11.68 22.98 -17.23
CA ILE A 273 12.96 22.30 -17.49
C ILE A 273 13.47 22.65 -18.89
N SER A 274 12.63 22.67 -19.92
CA SER A 274 13.03 23.06 -21.28
C SER A 274 13.49 24.52 -21.37
N ALA A 275 13.03 25.40 -20.47
CA ALA A 275 13.53 26.77 -20.37
C ALA A 275 14.90 26.85 -19.66
N ILE A 276 15.13 26.02 -18.65
CA ILE A 276 16.39 25.99 -17.87
C ILE A 276 17.50 25.25 -18.63
N VAL A 277 17.16 24.12 -19.27
CA VAL A 277 18.06 23.24 -20.01
C VAL A 277 17.54 23.11 -21.45
N PRO A 278 17.72 24.14 -22.30
CA PRO A 278 17.17 24.17 -23.65
C PRO A 278 17.79 23.09 -24.54
N GLU A 279 17.01 22.65 -25.54
CA GLU A 279 17.43 21.68 -26.56
C GLU A 279 17.87 20.30 -26.02
N ARG A 280 17.48 19.97 -24.79
CA ARG A 280 17.72 18.66 -24.18
C ARG A 280 16.41 17.91 -23.95
N LYS A 281 16.45 16.60 -24.21
CA LYS A 281 15.39 15.68 -23.80
C LYS A 281 15.52 15.38 -22.31
N VAL A 282 14.43 14.94 -21.69
CA VAL A 282 14.31 14.70 -20.25
C VAL A 282 14.10 13.22 -19.97
N HIS A 283 14.87 12.66 -19.04
CA HIS A 283 14.59 11.34 -18.46
C HIS A 283 13.47 11.49 -17.42
N ALA A 284 12.29 10.98 -17.73
CA ALA A 284 11.12 11.08 -16.88
C ALA A 284 11.05 9.89 -15.92
N VAL A 285 10.86 10.14 -14.63
CA VAL A 285 10.75 9.12 -13.58
C VAL A 285 9.44 9.33 -12.84
N GLY A 286 8.62 8.29 -12.74
CA GLY A 286 7.34 8.33 -12.07
C GLY A 286 7.24 7.29 -10.95
N TYR A 287 6.78 7.70 -9.77
CA TYR A 287 6.61 6.80 -8.62
C TYR A 287 5.14 6.63 -8.24
N CYS A 288 4.68 5.37 -8.18
CA CYS A 288 3.33 4.99 -7.80
C CYS A 288 2.27 5.76 -8.63
N LEU A 289 1.31 6.45 -8.00
CA LEU A 289 0.31 7.27 -8.68
C LEU A 289 0.94 8.38 -9.56
N GLY A 290 2.08 8.93 -9.15
CA GLY A 290 2.84 9.89 -9.96
C GLY A 290 3.32 9.26 -11.27
N GLY A 291 3.69 7.98 -11.24
CA GLY A 291 3.99 7.21 -12.45
C GLY A 291 2.79 6.94 -13.33
N THR A 292 1.62 6.65 -12.75
CA THR A 292 0.38 6.48 -13.54
C THR A 292 0.04 7.79 -14.29
N LEU A 293 0.12 8.93 -13.60
CA LEU A 293 -0.08 10.24 -14.21
C LEU A 293 0.96 10.54 -15.29
N LEU A 294 2.23 10.21 -15.04
CA LEU A 294 3.32 10.40 -15.99
C LEU A 294 3.17 9.51 -17.23
N SER A 295 2.71 8.27 -17.09
CA SER A 295 2.38 7.39 -18.22
C SER A 295 1.23 7.94 -19.07
N ILE A 296 0.19 8.49 -18.43
CA ILE A 296 -0.90 9.20 -19.13
C ILE A 296 -0.36 10.41 -19.89
N ALA A 297 0.50 11.22 -19.24
CA ALA A 297 1.12 12.38 -19.87
C ALA A 297 2.00 11.97 -21.06
N ALA A 298 2.86 10.96 -20.90
CA ALA A 298 3.73 10.45 -21.95
C ALA A 298 2.95 9.89 -23.15
N ALA A 299 1.85 9.18 -22.92
CA ALA A 299 0.97 8.70 -24.00
C ALA A 299 0.32 9.87 -24.75
N ALA A 300 -0.17 10.89 -24.03
CA ALA A 300 -0.70 12.10 -24.65
C ALA A 300 0.35 12.87 -25.46
N MET A 301 1.56 13.02 -24.91
CA MET A 301 2.71 13.64 -25.58
C MET A 301 3.03 12.93 -26.88
N ALA A 302 3.13 11.60 -26.85
CA ALA A 302 3.46 10.81 -28.04
C ALA A 302 2.38 10.91 -29.12
N ARG A 303 1.10 10.83 -28.74
CA ARG A 303 -0.04 11.06 -29.65
C ARG A 303 0.02 12.44 -30.33
N ASP A 304 0.41 13.46 -29.58
CA ASP A 304 0.41 14.85 -30.03
C ASP A 304 1.77 15.29 -30.62
N GLY A 305 2.72 14.37 -30.79
CA GLY A 305 4.01 14.61 -31.44
C GLY A 305 5.05 15.31 -30.55
N ASP A 306 4.84 15.37 -29.25
CA ASP A 306 5.80 15.92 -28.28
C ASP A 306 6.88 14.89 -27.95
N GLN A 307 8.12 15.19 -28.34
CA GLN A 307 9.29 14.29 -28.27
C GLN A 307 10.28 14.68 -27.17
N ARG A 308 9.86 15.46 -26.17
CA ARG A 308 10.73 15.95 -25.09
C ARG A 308 11.25 14.85 -24.15
N LEU A 309 10.65 13.67 -24.12
CA LEU A 309 11.12 12.57 -23.25
C LEU A 309 12.25 11.77 -23.92
N ALA A 310 13.34 11.59 -23.20
CA ALA A 310 14.45 10.69 -23.57
C ALA A 310 14.16 9.24 -23.17
N SER A 311 13.59 9.04 -21.97
CA SER A 311 13.12 7.75 -21.47
C SER A 311 12.01 7.95 -20.44
N LEU A 312 11.31 6.87 -20.11
CA LEU A 312 10.31 6.80 -19.04
C LEU A 312 10.68 5.69 -18.05
N THR A 313 10.93 6.05 -16.80
CA THR A 313 11.15 5.11 -15.69
C THR A 313 9.93 5.10 -14.77
N THR A 314 9.47 3.92 -14.37
CA THR A 314 8.35 3.77 -13.45
C THR A 314 8.71 2.89 -12.24
N PHE A 315 8.47 3.40 -11.03
CA PHE A 315 8.71 2.69 -9.78
C PHE A 315 7.38 2.39 -9.09
N ALA A 316 7.07 1.10 -8.89
CA ALA A 316 5.83 0.63 -8.25
C ALA A 316 4.56 1.24 -8.87
N THR A 317 4.55 1.39 -10.19
CA THR A 317 3.50 2.09 -10.95
C THR A 317 2.58 1.10 -11.64
N GLN A 318 1.27 1.31 -11.50
CA GLN A 318 0.26 0.54 -12.18
C GLN A 318 -0.33 1.35 -13.34
N VAL A 319 -0.37 0.73 -14.52
CA VAL A 319 -1.08 1.26 -15.72
C VAL A 319 -2.25 0.36 -16.12
N ASP A 320 -2.29 -0.86 -15.58
CA ASP A 320 -3.38 -1.83 -15.66
C ASP A 320 -3.82 -2.20 -14.23
N PHE A 321 -5.07 -1.86 -13.90
CA PHE A 321 -5.64 -2.03 -12.57
C PHE A 321 -6.49 -3.30 -12.40
N THR A 322 -6.50 -4.21 -13.39
CA THR A 322 -7.25 -5.49 -13.32
C THR A 322 -6.85 -6.35 -12.12
N GLU A 323 -5.59 -6.30 -11.70
CA GLU A 323 -5.05 -7.05 -10.55
C GLU A 323 -4.33 -6.11 -9.57
N ALA A 324 -4.95 -4.97 -9.23
CA ALA A 324 -4.33 -3.90 -8.45
C ALA A 324 -4.13 -4.17 -6.96
N GLY A 325 -4.03 -5.44 -6.57
CA GLY A 325 -3.82 -5.89 -5.20
C GLY A 325 -5.11 -5.94 -4.38
N GLU A 326 -4.95 -6.10 -3.07
CA GLU A 326 -6.07 -6.21 -2.14
C GLU A 326 -6.92 -4.92 -2.11
N LEU A 327 -6.35 -3.79 -2.54
CA LEU A 327 -7.06 -2.52 -2.76
C LEU A 327 -8.31 -2.68 -3.62
N THR A 328 -8.25 -3.48 -4.69
CA THR A 328 -9.38 -3.72 -5.59
C THR A 328 -10.58 -4.35 -4.87
N LEU A 329 -10.36 -5.09 -3.78
CA LEU A 329 -11.43 -5.72 -2.98
C LEU A 329 -12.33 -4.68 -2.30
N PHE A 330 -11.86 -3.45 -2.16
CA PHE A 330 -12.56 -2.34 -1.49
C PHE A 330 -12.90 -1.20 -2.45
N ILE A 331 -12.71 -1.40 -3.76
CA ILE A 331 -13.04 -0.42 -4.79
C ILE A 331 -14.14 -1.02 -5.66
N GLY A 332 -15.38 -0.97 -5.16
CA GLY A 332 -16.60 -1.26 -5.92
C GLY A 332 -17.44 0.00 -6.13
N GLU A 333 -18.45 -0.08 -7.00
CA GLU A 333 -19.34 1.06 -7.28
C GLU A 333 -20.00 1.63 -6.02
N SER A 334 -20.35 0.77 -5.05
CA SER A 334 -20.97 1.20 -3.80
C SER A 334 -19.97 1.90 -2.88
N GLU A 335 -18.74 1.40 -2.79
CA GLU A 335 -17.64 1.94 -2.00
C GLU A 335 -17.19 3.30 -2.56
N VAL A 336 -17.00 3.39 -3.88
CA VAL A 336 -16.65 4.65 -4.56
C VAL A 336 -17.74 5.69 -4.35
N SER A 337 -19.01 5.32 -4.54
CA SER A 337 -20.14 6.24 -4.31
C SER A 337 -20.23 6.69 -2.84
N TYR A 338 -19.91 5.80 -1.89
CA TYR A 338 -19.85 6.15 -0.48
C TYR A 338 -18.72 7.16 -0.17
N LEU A 339 -17.53 6.94 -0.72
CA LEU A 339 -16.39 7.85 -0.57
C LEU A 339 -16.68 9.21 -1.22
N GLU A 340 -17.30 9.23 -2.41
CA GLU A 340 -17.74 10.45 -3.07
C GLU A 340 -18.73 11.24 -2.22
N ASN A 341 -19.74 10.58 -1.67
CA ASN A 341 -20.71 11.22 -0.78
C ASN A 341 -20.05 11.78 0.49
N MET A 342 -19.06 11.07 1.05
CA MET A 342 -18.30 11.58 2.20
C MET A 342 -17.49 12.83 1.86
N MET A 343 -16.84 12.85 0.70
CA MET A 343 -16.04 13.97 0.23
C MET A 343 -16.89 15.12 -0.32
N TRP A 344 -18.18 14.91 -0.63
CA TRP A 344 -19.05 15.88 -1.30
C TRP A 344 -19.16 17.22 -0.54
N GLU A 345 -19.28 17.14 0.79
CA GLU A 345 -19.33 18.32 1.67
C GLU A 345 -17.92 18.87 1.96
N GLN A 346 -16.95 17.99 2.22
CA GLN A 346 -15.59 18.38 2.66
C GLN A 346 -14.70 18.89 1.52
N GLY A 347 -14.94 18.44 0.29
CA GLY A 347 -14.17 18.81 -0.91
C GLY A 347 -12.90 17.98 -1.15
N TYR A 348 -12.45 17.19 -0.19
CA TYR A 348 -11.26 16.34 -0.30
C TYR A 348 -11.36 15.10 0.60
N LEU A 349 -10.56 14.07 0.32
CA LEU A 349 -10.30 12.95 1.21
C LEU A 349 -9.22 13.34 2.21
N ASP A 350 -9.53 13.26 3.49
CA ASP A 350 -8.56 13.53 4.55
C ASP A 350 -7.59 12.35 4.75
N GLY A 351 -6.35 12.65 5.13
CA GLY A 351 -5.30 11.65 5.31
C GLY A 351 -5.69 10.56 6.31
N TYR A 352 -6.38 10.91 7.40
CA TYR A 352 -6.81 9.94 8.42
C TYR A 352 -7.95 9.04 7.92
N GLN A 353 -8.83 9.55 7.06
CA GLN A 353 -9.90 8.74 6.44
C GLN A 353 -9.29 7.72 5.46
N MET A 354 -8.27 8.13 4.73
CA MET A 354 -7.49 7.30 3.83
C MET A 354 -6.68 6.25 4.59
N ALA A 355 -6.01 6.64 5.68
CA ALA A 355 -5.25 5.75 6.55
C ALA A 355 -6.12 4.62 7.12
N GLY A 356 -7.39 4.88 7.46
CA GLY A 356 -8.33 3.83 7.90
C GLY A 356 -8.58 2.76 6.84
N ALA A 357 -8.74 3.15 5.58
CA ALA A 357 -8.92 2.21 4.46
C ALA A 357 -7.62 1.46 4.13
N PHE A 358 -6.47 2.14 4.09
CA PHE A 358 -5.16 1.51 3.88
C PHE A 358 -4.70 0.65 5.06
N GLN A 359 -5.11 0.95 6.30
CA GLN A 359 -4.83 0.10 7.46
C GLN A 359 -5.53 -1.25 7.35
N LEU A 360 -6.77 -1.28 6.85
CA LEU A 360 -7.46 -2.54 6.57
C LEU A 360 -6.76 -3.37 5.49
N LEU A 361 -5.92 -2.74 4.66
CA LEU A 361 -5.18 -3.32 3.54
C LEU A 361 -3.72 -3.67 3.84
N ARG A 362 -3.18 -3.22 4.98
CA ARG A 362 -1.84 -3.65 5.39
C ARG A 362 -1.88 -5.13 5.75
N SER A 363 -0.79 -5.83 5.48
CA SER A 363 -0.65 -7.21 5.94
C SER A 363 -0.91 -7.26 7.44
N ASN A 364 -1.80 -8.16 7.85
CA ASN A 364 -2.25 -8.33 9.22
C ASN A 364 -1.07 -8.44 10.21
N ASP A 365 0.03 -9.04 9.77
CA ASP A 365 1.24 -9.18 10.56
C ASP A 365 1.80 -7.84 11.05
N LEU A 366 1.74 -6.76 10.27
CA LEU A 366 2.26 -5.45 10.68
C LEU A 366 1.42 -4.79 11.79
N ILE A 367 0.10 -4.95 11.75
CA ILE A 367 -0.81 -4.35 12.74
C ILE A 367 -0.78 -5.15 14.04
N TRP A 368 -0.90 -6.47 13.93
CA TRP A 368 -0.93 -7.35 15.09
C TRP A 368 0.43 -7.44 15.77
N SER A 369 1.54 -7.49 15.00
CA SER A 369 2.89 -7.42 15.58
C SER A 369 3.10 -6.13 16.36
N ARG A 370 2.67 -4.98 15.83
CA ARG A 370 2.72 -3.71 16.57
C ARG A 370 1.90 -3.78 17.86
N LEU A 371 0.66 -4.27 17.79
CA LEU A 371 -0.20 -4.38 18.98
C LEU A 371 0.45 -5.24 20.07
N VAL A 372 1.05 -6.37 19.68
CA VAL A 372 1.76 -7.27 20.60
C VAL A 372 3.01 -6.60 21.16
N HIS A 373 3.91 -6.07 20.33
CA HIS A 373 5.15 -5.46 20.80
C HIS A 373 4.92 -4.20 21.61
N ASP A 374 4.22 -3.21 21.06
CA ASP A 374 4.09 -1.89 21.68
C ASP A 374 3.22 -1.94 22.95
N TYR A 375 2.13 -2.70 22.94
CA TYR A 375 1.11 -2.64 24.01
C TYR A 375 1.05 -3.87 24.90
N MET A 376 1.51 -5.06 24.46
CA MET A 376 1.52 -6.26 25.32
C MET A 376 2.91 -6.54 25.90
N LEU A 377 3.97 -6.38 25.10
CA LEU A 377 5.34 -6.53 25.55
C LEU A 377 5.92 -5.21 26.11
N GLY A 378 5.28 -4.08 25.85
CA GLY A 378 5.76 -2.75 26.25
C GLY A 378 7.03 -2.31 25.51
N GLN A 379 7.37 -2.98 24.41
CA GLN A 379 8.59 -2.81 23.64
C GLN A 379 8.28 -1.94 22.41
N ARG A 380 8.19 -0.63 22.62
CA ARG A 380 7.89 0.31 21.53
C ARG A 380 8.99 0.27 20.47
N GLN A 381 8.62 0.04 19.22
CA GLN A 381 9.57 0.12 18.11
C GLN A 381 10.10 1.56 17.94
N PRO A 382 11.41 1.74 17.72
CA PRO A 382 11.97 3.07 17.49
C PRO A 382 11.43 3.66 16.19
N MET A 383 11.12 4.95 16.20
CA MET A 383 10.74 5.67 15.00
C MET A 383 11.91 5.69 14.01
N ASN A 384 11.64 5.36 12.76
CA ASN A 384 12.56 5.56 11.64
C ASN A 384 11.98 6.59 10.65
N ASP A 385 12.79 6.98 9.67
CA ASP A 385 12.45 7.97 8.66
C ASP A 385 11.26 7.56 7.78
N LEU A 386 11.16 6.29 7.40
CA LEU A 386 10.03 5.75 6.64
C LEU A 386 8.72 5.84 7.43
N MET A 387 8.74 5.54 8.72
CA MET A 387 7.58 5.65 9.60
C MET A 387 7.18 7.11 9.82
N ALA A 388 8.15 8.02 9.95
CA ALA A 388 7.91 9.45 10.05
C ALA A 388 7.27 10.00 8.77
N TRP A 389 7.78 9.63 7.60
CA TRP A 389 7.17 9.95 6.31
C TRP A 389 5.74 9.44 6.19
N ASN A 390 5.50 8.18 6.57
CA ASN A 390 4.18 7.57 6.48
C ASN A 390 3.17 8.21 7.45
N ALA A 391 3.62 8.90 8.50
CA ALA A 391 2.77 9.66 9.40
C ALA A 391 2.41 11.07 8.85
N ASP A 392 3.16 11.56 7.86
CA ASP A 392 3.01 12.89 7.29
C ASP A 392 2.13 12.89 6.04
N LEU A 393 0.83 12.74 6.29
CA LEU A 393 -0.19 12.50 5.29
C LEU A 393 -0.56 13.76 4.48
N THR A 394 -1.05 13.56 3.26
CA THR A 394 -1.62 14.60 2.41
C THR A 394 -3.08 14.31 2.09
N ARG A 395 -3.77 15.31 1.52
CA ARG A 395 -5.17 15.22 1.10
C ARG A 395 -5.27 14.97 -0.40
N MET A 396 -6.40 14.44 -0.83
CA MET A 396 -6.72 14.27 -2.25
C MET A 396 -8.02 14.99 -2.61
N PRO A 397 -8.05 15.85 -3.65
CA PRO A 397 -9.27 16.57 -4.01
C PRO A 397 -10.37 15.61 -4.48
N TYR A 398 -11.62 15.98 -4.20
CA TYR A 398 -12.81 15.20 -4.53
C TYR A 398 -12.82 14.71 -5.98
N ARG A 399 -12.69 15.64 -6.93
CA ARG A 399 -12.83 15.32 -8.36
C ARG A 399 -11.68 14.44 -8.85
N MET A 400 -10.43 14.80 -8.53
CA MET A 400 -9.26 14.00 -8.90
C MET A 400 -9.37 12.57 -8.36
N HIS A 401 -9.71 12.39 -7.08
CA HIS A 401 -9.83 11.07 -6.47
C HIS A 401 -10.97 10.23 -7.06
N SER A 402 -12.13 10.86 -7.32
CA SER A 402 -13.26 10.21 -8.00
C SER A 402 -12.88 9.76 -9.42
N GLU A 403 -12.24 10.64 -10.21
CA GLU A 403 -11.76 10.29 -11.55
C GLU A 403 -10.73 9.16 -11.51
N TYR A 404 -9.83 9.16 -10.52
CA TYR A 404 -8.84 8.11 -10.31
C TYR A 404 -9.50 6.75 -10.04
N LEU A 405 -10.41 6.67 -9.06
CA LEU A 405 -11.08 5.42 -8.71
C LEU A 405 -12.00 4.92 -9.83
N ARG A 406 -12.82 5.79 -10.43
CA ARG A 406 -13.77 5.38 -11.47
C ARG A 406 -13.07 5.01 -12.78
N ARG A 407 -12.17 5.86 -13.27
CA ARG A 407 -11.57 5.66 -14.61
C ARG A 407 -10.46 4.62 -14.58
N LEU A 408 -9.67 4.55 -13.50
CA LEU A 408 -8.52 3.64 -13.45
C LEU A 408 -8.88 2.34 -12.72
N PHE A 409 -9.31 2.39 -11.46
CA PHE A 409 -9.58 1.15 -10.73
C PHE A 409 -10.83 0.40 -11.21
N LEU A 410 -11.98 1.07 -11.37
CA LEU A 410 -13.22 0.41 -11.76
C LEU A 410 -13.25 0.07 -13.26
N ASN A 411 -13.03 1.09 -14.11
CA ASN A 411 -13.20 0.92 -15.55
C ASN A 411 -11.91 0.49 -16.27
N ASN A 412 -10.74 0.66 -15.64
CA ASN A 412 -9.43 0.40 -16.26
C ASN A 412 -9.31 1.07 -17.64
N ASP A 413 -9.78 2.31 -17.76
CA ASP A 413 -9.90 3.02 -19.04
C ASP A 413 -8.54 3.27 -19.69
N LEU A 414 -7.46 3.38 -18.91
CA LEU A 414 -6.10 3.58 -19.45
C LEU A 414 -5.60 2.34 -20.20
N ALA A 415 -5.61 1.17 -19.55
CA ALA A 415 -5.20 -0.09 -20.18
C ALA A 415 -6.10 -0.47 -21.36
N ASN A 416 -7.38 -0.11 -21.30
CA ASN A 416 -8.36 -0.37 -22.36
C ASN A 416 -8.35 0.68 -23.50
N GLY A 417 -7.47 1.69 -23.46
CA GLY A 417 -7.39 2.74 -24.49
C GLY A 417 -8.61 3.67 -24.57
N ARG A 418 -9.40 3.75 -23.48
CA ARG A 418 -10.60 4.60 -23.37
C ARG A 418 -10.35 5.88 -22.58
N TYR A 419 -9.20 6.01 -21.90
CA TYR A 419 -8.88 7.19 -21.13
C TYR A 419 -8.70 8.40 -22.05
N ARG A 420 -9.46 9.48 -21.80
CA ARG A 420 -9.50 10.65 -22.69
C ARG A 420 -8.74 11.83 -22.12
N ILE A 421 -7.86 12.41 -22.94
CA ILE A 421 -7.16 13.68 -22.73
C ILE A 421 -7.56 14.61 -23.86
N ASP A 422 -8.05 15.81 -23.52
CA ASP A 422 -8.58 16.79 -24.48
C ASP A 422 -9.63 16.19 -25.44
N GLY A 423 -10.52 15.36 -24.89
CA GLY A 423 -11.60 14.68 -25.64
C GLY A 423 -11.15 13.52 -26.55
N ARG A 424 -9.84 13.29 -26.70
CA ARG A 424 -9.29 12.20 -27.51
C ARG A 424 -8.71 11.09 -26.63
N PRO A 425 -8.89 9.81 -26.99
CA PRO A 425 -8.28 8.72 -26.23
C PRO A 425 -6.75 8.81 -26.26
N VAL A 426 -6.11 8.21 -25.26
CA VAL A 426 -4.67 7.94 -25.22
C VAL A 426 -4.45 6.45 -25.01
N VAL A 427 -3.43 5.90 -25.65
CA VAL A 427 -3.01 4.51 -25.48
C VAL A 427 -1.54 4.47 -25.08
N ILE A 428 -1.20 3.61 -24.11
CA ILE A 428 0.19 3.42 -23.66
C ILE A 428 1.09 2.99 -24.82
N ASN A 429 0.51 2.27 -25.81
CA ASN A 429 1.19 1.84 -27.01
C ASN A 429 1.70 2.98 -27.89
N ASP A 430 1.27 4.23 -27.69
CA ASP A 430 1.79 5.38 -28.44
C ASP A 430 3.17 5.82 -27.92
N ILE A 431 3.56 5.45 -26.71
CA ILE A 431 4.84 5.83 -26.11
C ILE A 431 5.97 5.19 -26.93
N ARG A 432 6.89 6.02 -27.44
CA ARG A 432 8.07 5.59 -28.21
C ARG A 432 9.38 5.71 -27.44
N ALA A 433 9.37 6.39 -26.29
CA ALA A 433 10.55 6.51 -25.45
C ALA A 433 10.82 5.15 -24.75
N PRO A 434 12.09 4.74 -24.58
CA PRO A 434 12.44 3.53 -23.84
C PRO A 434 11.85 3.54 -22.43
N ILE A 435 11.26 2.40 -22.02
CA ILE A 435 10.61 2.26 -20.72
C ILE A 435 11.45 1.36 -19.79
N PHE A 436 11.70 1.83 -18.57
CA PHE A 436 12.27 1.02 -17.50
C PHE A 436 11.26 0.92 -16.35
N ALA A 437 10.69 -0.26 -16.12
CA ALA A 437 9.66 -0.49 -15.11
C ALA A 437 10.16 -1.39 -13.97
N VAL A 438 9.95 -0.96 -12.72
CA VAL A 438 10.37 -1.68 -11.52
C VAL A 438 9.17 -1.98 -10.63
N GLY A 439 8.93 -3.26 -10.38
CA GLY A 439 8.04 -3.76 -9.33
C GLY A 439 8.82 -4.49 -8.24
N THR A 440 8.31 -4.50 -7.01
CA THR A 440 8.98 -5.22 -5.90
C THR A 440 8.19 -6.48 -5.52
N VAL A 441 8.91 -7.58 -5.25
CA VAL A 441 8.31 -8.93 -5.12
C VAL A 441 7.31 -9.02 -3.96
N LYS A 442 7.52 -8.24 -2.90
CA LYS A 442 6.71 -8.23 -1.67
C LYS A 442 5.77 -7.01 -1.59
N ASP A 443 5.55 -6.31 -2.70
CA ASP A 443 4.62 -5.19 -2.73
C ASP A 443 3.16 -5.67 -2.67
N HIS A 444 2.42 -5.26 -1.66
CA HIS A 444 0.99 -5.53 -1.53
C HIS A 444 0.13 -4.36 -2.00
N VAL A 445 0.71 -3.16 -2.15
CA VAL A 445 0.03 -1.93 -2.58
C VAL A 445 0.00 -1.85 -4.11
N ALA A 446 1.14 -2.11 -4.75
CA ALA A 446 1.28 -2.20 -6.19
C ALA A 446 1.93 -3.55 -6.55
N PRO A 447 1.16 -4.66 -6.56
CA PRO A 447 1.72 -5.99 -6.79
C PRO A 447 2.55 -6.03 -8.07
N TRP A 448 3.74 -6.62 -7.99
CA TRP A 448 4.68 -6.63 -9.12
C TRP A 448 4.07 -7.22 -10.40
N LYS A 449 3.12 -8.15 -10.28
CA LYS A 449 2.40 -8.73 -11.42
C LYS A 449 1.56 -7.70 -12.16
N SER A 450 0.88 -6.79 -11.45
CA SER A 450 0.17 -5.68 -12.08
C SER A 450 1.14 -4.68 -12.70
N VAL A 451 2.19 -4.28 -11.95
CA VAL A 451 3.24 -3.37 -12.46
C VAL A 451 3.86 -3.94 -13.75
N TYR A 452 4.12 -5.24 -13.79
CA TYR A 452 4.71 -5.92 -14.93
C TYR A 452 3.86 -5.79 -16.19
N LYS A 453 2.51 -5.72 -16.11
CA LYS A 453 1.61 -5.67 -17.28
C LYS A 453 1.83 -4.48 -18.21
N ILE A 454 2.60 -3.45 -17.82
CA ILE A 454 3.01 -2.40 -18.74
C ILE A 454 3.65 -2.94 -20.03
N HIS A 455 4.36 -4.07 -19.97
CA HIS A 455 4.95 -4.72 -21.16
C HIS A 455 3.92 -5.25 -22.17
N LEU A 456 2.67 -5.45 -21.75
CA LEU A 456 1.57 -5.86 -22.65
C LEU A 456 0.95 -4.66 -23.37
N LEU A 457 1.18 -3.45 -22.85
CA LEU A 457 0.54 -2.23 -23.30
C LEU A 457 1.49 -1.29 -24.04
N ALA A 458 2.80 -1.40 -23.82
CA ALA A 458 3.83 -0.62 -24.47
C ALA A 458 4.54 -1.42 -25.56
N ASP A 459 4.84 -0.77 -26.68
CA ASP A 459 5.63 -1.30 -27.81
C ASP A 459 7.13 -1.00 -27.68
N ALA A 460 7.56 -0.52 -26.50
CA ALA A 460 8.86 0.12 -26.26
C ALA A 460 9.96 -0.85 -25.84
#